data_AF-A0A6G7VMG2-F1
#
_entry.id   AF-A0A6G7VMG2-F1
#
_cell.length_a   1.000
_cell.length_b   1.000
_cell.length_c   1.000
_cell.angle_alpha   90.00
_cell.angle_beta   90.00
_cell.angle_gamma   90.00
#
_symmetry.space_group_name_H-M   'P 1'
#
loop_
_entity.id
_entity.type
_entity.pdbx_description
1 polymer ?
#
loop_
_entity_poly.entity_id
_entity_poly.type
_entity_poly.pdbx_seq_one_letter_code
_entity_poly.pdbx_strand_id
1 'polypeptide(L)'
;MKRTIIALATAATFAAPAAFAEAHAEMSMGEGLTMFESLVSNELGQLGVEADVTTLTLGQLAQIKDIVEGDETTSVKKENIEAIIN
;
A
#
# COMPACT_ATOMS: atom_id res chain seq x y z
N MET A 1 -16.85 56.06 -21.73
CA MET A 1 -17.55 56.21 -20.44
C MET A 1 -17.75 54.84 -19.82
N LYS A 2 -17.29 54.68 -18.56
CA LYS A 2 -17.93 53.94 -17.46
C LYS A 2 -18.13 52.40 -17.57
N ARG A 3 -17.27 51.70 -16.80
CA ARG A 3 -17.57 50.71 -15.73
C ARG A 3 -18.13 49.32 -16.12
N THR A 4 -17.25 48.33 -16.03
CA THR A 4 -17.31 47.14 -15.16
C THR A 4 -18.69 46.71 -14.66
N ILE A 5 -19.14 45.51 -15.05
CA ILE A 5 -19.90 44.61 -14.16
C ILE A 5 -19.46 43.16 -14.42
N ILE A 6 -18.72 42.64 -13.44
CA ILE A 6 -18.42 41.22 -13.23
C ILE A 6 -19.71 40.56 -12.74
N ALA A 7 -20.16 39.47 -13.40
CA ALA A 7 -21.21 38.61 -12.87
C ALA A 7 -20.61 37.25 -12.54
N LEU A 8 -20.17 37.15 -11.29
CA LEU A 8 -19.81 35.94 -10.57
C LEU A 8 -21.10 35.13 -10.36
N ALA A 9 -21.26 33.97 -10.99
CA ALA A 9 -22.44 33.14 -10.80
C ALA A 9 -22.08 31.69 -10.52
N THR A 10 -22.36 31.31 -9.27
CA THR A 10 -22.68 29.97 -8.78
C THR A 10 -21.61 28.91 -8.93
N ALA A 11 -20.66 28.91 -7.98
CA ALA A 11 -20.09 27.66 -7.51
C ALA A 11 -21.24 26.78 -7.01
N ALA A 12 -21.57 25.75 -7.79
CA ALA A 12 -22.41 24.66 -7.31
C ALA A 12 -21.64 23.97 -6.18
N THR A 13 -21.95 24.33 -4.94
CA THR A 13 -21.57 23.56 -3.77
C THR A 13 -22.22 22.20 -3.96
N PHE A 14 -21.44 21.23 -4.46
CA PHE A 14 -21.81 19.82 -4.37
C PHE A 14 -21.99 19.54 -2.87
N ALA A 15 -23.25 19.53 -2.43
CA ALA A 15 -23.61 18.96 -1.15
C ALA A 15 -23.40 17.45 -1.27
N ALA A 16 -22.13 17.04 -1.20
CA ALA A 16 -21.79 15.65 -0.94
C ALA A 16 -22.37 15.32 0.44
N PRO A 17 -23.20 14.27 0.58
CA PRO A 17 -23.63 13.82 1.88
C PRO A 17 -22.36 13.49 2.68
N ALA A 18 -22.21 14.08 3.87
CA ALA A 18 -21.13 13.73 4.80
C ALA A 18 -21.02 12.21 5.05
N ALA A 19 -22.10 11.46 4.80
CA ALA A 19 -22.14 10.00 4.82
C ALA A 19 -21.23 9.28 3.79
N PHE A 20 -20.86 9.91 2.67
CA PHE A 20 -19.88 9.34 1.73
C PHE A 20 -18.43 9.58 2.16
N ALA A 21 -18.16 10.60 2.99
CA ALA A 21 -16.83 10.81 3.57
C ALA A 21 -16.56 9.82 4.71
N GLU A 22 -17.59 9.51 5.51
CA GLU A 22 -17.49 8.54 6.61
C GLU A 22 -17.28 7.09 6.10
N ALA A 23 -17.97 6.69 5.03
CA ALA A 23 -17.94 5.31 4.54
C ALA A 23 -16.62 4.87 3.88
N HIS A 24 -15.71 5.80 3.59
CA HIS A 24 -14.43 5.52 2.91
C HIS A 24 -13.19 5.94 3.73
N ALA A 25 -13.37 6.52 4.92
CA ALA A 25 -12.26 6.97 5.76
C ALA A 25 -11.67 5.84 6.64
N GLU A 26 -12.34 4.70 6.75
CA GLU A 26 -11.96 3.61 7.67
C GLU A 26 -11.36 2.38 6.99
N MET A 27 -10.78 2.48 5.79
CA MET A 27 -9.64 1.59 5.52
C MET A 27 -8.50 2.09 6.39
N SER A 28 -8.52 1.64 7.66
CA SER A 28 -7.43 1.83 8.60
C SER A 28 -6.14 1.46 7.86
N MET A 29 -5.16 2.36 7.81
CA MET A 29 -3.88 2.06 7.17
C MET A 29 -3.25 0.74 7.67
N GLY A 30 -3.60 0.30 8.90
CA GLY A 30 -3.18 -0.98 9.45
C GLY A 30 -3.75 -2.20 8.72
N GLU A 31 -4.97 -2.13 8.19
CA GLU A 31 -5.58 -3.27 7.49
C GLU A 31 -4.89 -3.55 6.15
N GLY A 32 -4.49 -2.49 5.43
CA GLY A 32 -3.67 -2.60 4.23
C GLY A 32 -2.28 -3.21 4.50
N LEU A 33 -1.66 -2.85 5.63
CA LEU A 33 -0.37 -3.41 6.04
C LEU A 33 -0.50 -4.89 6.41
N THR A 34 -1.51 -5.28 7.18
CA THR A 34 -1.75 -6.69 7.56
C THR A 34 -2.02 -7.56 6.33
N MET A 35 -2.76 -7.06 5.35
CA MET A 35 -2.95 -7.77 4.08
C MET A 35 -1.63 -7.95 3.34
N PHE A 36 -0.77 -6.93 3.33
CA PHE A 36 0.54 -6.99 2.69
C PHE A 36 1.49 -7.97 3.39
N GLU A 37 1.57 -7.92 4.72
CA GLU A 37 2.30 -8.87 5.55
C GLU A 37 1.86 -10.31 5.28
N SER A 38 0.54 -10.55 5.16
CA SER A 38 -0.03 -11.87 4.88
C SER A 38 0.36 -12.40 3.49
N LEU A 39 0.39 -11.53 2.47
CA LEU A 39 0.84 -11.88 1.12
C LEU A 39 2.32 -12.28 1.13
N VAL A 40 3.17 -11.45 1.72
CA VAL A 40 4.61 -11.72 1.82
C VAL A 40 4.86 -13.01 2.62
N SER A 41 4.14 -13.23 3.72
CA SER A 41 4.26 -14.46 4.51
C SER A 41 3.92 -15.72 3.70
N ASN A 42 2.86 -15.68 2.87
CA ASN A 42 2.52 -16.79 1.98
C ASN A 42 3.59 -17.06 0.93
N GLU A 43 4.15 -16.00 0.36
CA GLU A 43 5.22 -16.09 -0.64
C GLU A 43 6.50 -16.68 -0.05
N LEU A 44 6.89 -16.23 1.15
CA LEU A 44 8.01 -16.80 1.89
C LEU A 44 7.77 -18.28 2.25
N GLY A 45 6.55 -18.62 2.67
CA GLY A 45 6.16 -20.01 2.93
C GLY A 45 6.26 -20.91 1.70
N GLN A 46 5.91 -20.41 0.52
CA GLN A 46 6.07 -21.14 -0.76
C GLN A 46 7.54 -21.36 -1.12
N LEU A 47 8.40 -20.40 -0.79
CA LEU A 47 9.84 -20.59 -0.91
C LEU A 47 10.38 -21.50 0.20
N GLY A 48 9.69 -21.66 1.32
CA GLY A 48 10.18 -22.39 2.49
C GLY A 48 11.21 -21.57 3.27
N VAL A 49 10.99 -20.26 3.36
CA VAL A 49 11.72 -19.33 4.23
C VAL A 49 10.81 -19.02 5.42
N GLU A 50 11.28 -19.30 6.63
CA GLU A 50 10.53 -18.97 7.85
C GLU A 50 11.00 -17.61 8.37
N ALA A 51 10.10 -16.62 8.33
CA ALA A 51 10.39 -15.26 8.81
C ALA A 51 9.16 -14.62 9.46
N ASP A 52 9.38 -13.83 10.49
CA ASP A 52 8.33 -13.03 11.13
C ASP A 52 8.16 -11.70 10.40
N VAL A 53 7.23 -11.67 9.45
CA VAL A 53 6.91 -10.49 8.63
C VAL A 53 6.44 -9.28 9.46
N THR A 54 5.91 -9.50 10.68
CA THR A 54 5.41 -8.42 11.54
C THR A 54 6.53 -7.57 12.15
N THR A 55 7.76 -8.07 12.12
CA THR A 55 8.96 -7.37 12.58
C THR A 55 9.61 -6.53 11.48
N LEU A 56 9.19 -6.74 10.23
CA LEU A 56 9.77 -6.09 9.06
C LEU A 56 9.11 -4.74 8.80
N THR A 57 9.91 -3.79 8.34
CA THR A 57 9.38 -2.52 7.86
C THR A 57 8.64 -2.70 6.52
N LEU A 58 7.71 -1.80 6.20
CA LEU A 58 7.03 -1.81 4.90
C LEU A 58 8.01 -1.79 3.71
N GLY A 59 9.15 -1.11 3.86
CA GLY A 59 10.20 -1.09 2.84
C GLY A 59 10.87 -2.44 2.64
N GLN A 60 11.15 -3.18 3.73
CA GLN A 60 11.69 -4.54 3.66
C GLN A 60 10.67 -5.51 3.05
N LEU A 61 9.40 -5.40 3.44
CA LEU A 61 8.32 -6.21 2.85
C LEU A 61 8.18 -5.96 1.35
N ALA A 62 8.29 -4.70 0.90
CA ALA A 62 8.28 -4.35 -0.52
C ALA A 62 9.49 -4.93 -1.28
N GLN A 63 10.69 -4.86 -0.71
CA GLN A 63 11.88 -5.44 -1.33
C GLN A 63 11.80 -6.96 -1.44
N ILE A 64 11.31 -7.63 -0.39
CA ILE A 64 11.08 -9.08 -0.42
C ILE A 64 10.09 -9.42 -1.54
N LYS A 65 9.00 -8.65 -1.65
CA LYS A 65 8.00 -8.84 -2.69
C LYS A 65 8.60 -8.72 -4.10
N ASP A 66 9.41 -7.70 -4.34
CA ASP A 66 10.11 -7.51 -5.62
C ASP A 66 11.02 -8.71 -5.96
N ILE A 67 11.72 -9.28 -4.96
CA ILE A 67 12.58 -10.46 -5.15
C ILE A 67 11.76 -11.72 -5.45
N VAL A 68 10.63 -11.92 -4.76
CA VAL A 68 9.76 -13.07 -5.02
C VAL A 68 9.21 -13.04 -6.44
N GLU A 69 8.81 -11.87 -6.92
CA GLU A 69 8.26 -11.67 -8.27
C GLU A 69 9.32 -11.68 -9.38
N GLY A 70 10.60 -11.53 -9.04
CA GLY A 70 11.70 -11.56 -10.01
C GLY A 70 11.88 -12.90 -10.72
N ASP A 71 12.70 -12.93 -11.77
CA ASP A 71 12.92 -14.14 -12.59
C ASP A 71 14.06 -15.03 -12.08
N GLU A 72 14.61 -14.74 -10.90
CA GLU A 72 15.75 -15.46 -10.34
C GLU A 72 15.37 -16.90 -9.92
N THR A 73 16.40 -17.75 -9.82
CA THR A 73 16.22 -19.09 -9.27
C THR A 73 15.77 -19.03 -7.81
N THR A 74 14.99 -20.01 -7.37
CA THR A 74 14.52 -20.13 -5.97
C THR A 74 15.66 -19.98 -4.96
N SER A 75 16.83 -20.57 -5.22
CA SER A 75 17.98 -20.48 -4.31
C SER A 75 18.51 -19.04 -4.17
N VAL A 76 18.61 -18.30 -5.27
CA VAL A 76 19.05 -16.89 -5.27
C VAL A 76 18.02 -16.01 -4.56
N LYS A 77 16.71 -16.25 -4.79
CA LYS A 77 15.64 -15.52 -4.10
C LYS A 77 15.74 -15.70 -2.58
N LYS A 78 15.94 -16.93 -2.11
CA LYS A 78 16.12 -17.21 -0.67
C LYS A 78 17.30 -16.46 -0.08
N GLU A 79 18.46 -16.53 -0.72
CA GLU A 79 19.67 -15.85 -0.25
C GLU A 79 19.45 -14.34 -0.13
N ASN A 80 18.85 -13.71 -1.15
CA ASN A 80 18.57 -12.27 -1.14
C ASN A 80 17.55 -11.89 -0.06
N ILE A 81 16.52 -12.72 0.16
CA ILE A 81 15.51 -12.50 1.18
C ILE A 81 16.10 -12.64 2.59
N GLU A 82 16.92 -13.66 2.82
CA GLU A 82 17.62 -13.86 4.10
C GLU A 82 18.56 -12.69 4.42
N ALA A 83 19.15 -12.05 3.41
CA ALA A 83 19.98 -10.84 3.58
C ALA A 83 19.18 -9.58 3.96
N ILE A 84 17.86 -9.56 3.73
CA ILE A 84 16.97 -8.45 4.13
C ILE A 84 16.46 -8.63 5.55
N ILE A 85 16.29 -9.88 5.98
CA ILE A 85 15.74 -10.25 7.28
C ILE A 85 16.80 -10.20 8.39
N ASN A 86 18.05 -10.58 8.09
CA ASN A 86 19.18 -10.55 9.02
C ASN A 86 19.83 -9.16 9.12
#